data_AF-A0A662DFJ5-F1
#
_entry.id   AF-A0A662DFJ5-F1
#
_cell.length_a   1.000
_cell.length_b   1.000
_cell.length_c   1.000
_cell.angle_alpha   90.00
_cell.angle_beta   90.00
_cell.angle_gamma   90.00
#
_symmetry.space_group_name_H-M   'P 1'
#
loop_
_entity.id
_entity.type
_entity.pdbx_description
1 polymer ?
#
loop_
_entity_poly.entity_id
_entity_poly.type
_entity_poly.pdbx_seq_one_letter_code
_entity_poly.pdbx_strand_id
1 'polypeptide(L)'
;MGAIAIKQTIERIYPSCPVQISWPNDVMVKNKKIAGVMCKIKIKGGKLKFSILGIGVNLNIEHFPFSLQDNATSLFLETRQLISPSYFLDILLDNLEILNFLSKTDLSLFLDKIKQFLPFIKNKVQIAT
;
A
#
# COMPACT_ATOMS: atom_id res chain seq x y z
N MET A 1 -4.94 -5.09 -2.34
CA MET A 1 -4.86 -5.45 -0.90
C MET A 1 -3.65 -4.86 -0.23
N GLY A 2 -2.41 -5.20 -0.63
CA GLY A 2 -1.19 -4.70 0.03
C GLY A 2 -1.14 -3.18 0.20
N ALA A 3 -1.34 -2.39 -0.86
CA ALA A 3 -1.29 -0.93 -0.77
C ALA A 3 -2.38 -0.36 0.17
N ILE A 4 -3.56 -0.98 0.20
CA ILE A 4 -4.64 -0.62 1.11
C ILE A 4 -4.25 -0.94 2.56
N ALA A 5 -3.68 -2.11 2.81
CA ALA A 5 -3.21 -2.49 4.14
C ALA A 5 -2.15 -1.53 4.67
N ILE A 6 -1.19 -1.13 3.83
CA ILE A 6 -0.16 -0.14 4.19
C ILE A 6 -0.80 1.21 4.51
N LYS A 7 -1.69 1.73 3.65
CA LYS A 7 -2.41 2.98 3.91
C LYS A 7 -3.13 2.95 5.25
N GLN A 8 -3.93 1.91 5.50
CA GLN A 8 -4.66 1.74 6.76
C GLN A 8 -3.73 1.63 7.98
N THR A 9 -2.59 0.97 7.81
CA THR A 9 -1.57 0.85 8.87
C THR A 9 -1.01 2.22 9.23
N ILE A 10 -0.61 3.00 8.23
CA ILE A 10 -0.07 4.34 8.46
C ILE A 10 -1.14 5.27 9.03
N GLU A 11 -2.38 5.24 8.52
CA GLU A 11 -3.49 6.06 9.05
C GLU A 11 -3.86 5.69 10.48
N ARG A 12 -3.80 4.40 10.84
CA ARG A 12 -4.06 3.93 12.21
C ARG A 12 -3.00 4.42 13.19
N ILE A 13 -1.74 4.45 12.77
CA ILE A 13 -0.62 4.85 13.64
C ILE A 13 -0.46 6.38 13.66
N TYR A 14 -0.65 7.03 12.50
CA TYR A 14 -0.46 8.47 12.28
C TYR A 14 -1.67 9.08 11.55
N PRO A 15 -2.78 9.36 12.26
CA PRO A 15 -4.02 9.85 11.65
C PRO A 15 -3.88 11.16 10.86
N SER A 16 -2.90 11.99 11.20
CA SER A 16 -2.63 13.26 10.53
C SER A 16 -1.74 13.14 9.29
N CYS A 17 -1.20 11.95 9.00
CA CYS A 17 -0.35 11.73 7.83
C CYS A 17 -1.23 11.61 6.55
N PRO A 18 -1.06 12.49 5.54
CA PRO A 18 -1.94 12.52 4.37
C PRO A 18 -1.53 11.44 3.35
N VAL A 19 -1.81 10.19 3.68
CA VAL A 19 -1.43 9.02 2.88
C VAL A 19 -2.40 8.80 1.73
N GLN A 20 -1.87 8.54 0.54
CA GLN A 20 -2.63 8.27 -0.67
C GLN A 20 -2.11 7.00 -1.35
N ILE A 21 -2.97 6.32 -2.10
CA ILE A 21 -2.55 5.21 -2.96
C ILE A 21 -2.39 5.77 -4.38
N SER A 22 -1.18 5.70 -4.91
CA SER A 22 -0.94 5.85 -6.34
C SER A 22 -1.21 4.48 -6.97
N TRP A 23 -2.43 4.34 -7.50
CA TRP A 23 -2.95 3.07 -7.98
C TRP A 23 -2.04 2.48 -9.08
N PRO A 24 -1.73 1.15 -9.07
CA PRO A 24 -2.27 0.13 -8.18
C PRO A 24 -1.46 -0.24 -6.93
N ASN A 25 -0.21 0.18 -6.88
CA ASN A 25 0.79 -0.51 -6.07
C ASN A 25 1.58 0.38 -5.12
N ASP A 26 1.54 1.69 -5.33
CA ASP A 26 2.38 2.64 -4.62
C ASP A 26 1.58 3.39 -3.57
N VAL A 27 2.24 3.67 -2.44
CA VAL A 27 1.69 4.50 -1.38
C VAL A 27 2.53 5.75 -1.28
N MET A 28 1.85 6.88 -1.26
CA MET A 28 2.44 8.21 -1.37
C MET A 28 2.04 9.07 -0.17
N VAL A 29 2.93 9.98 0.23
CA VAL A 29 2.63 11.11 1.10
C VAL A 29 3.16 12.36 0.41
N LYS A 30 2.30 13.38 0.24
CA LYS A 30 2.66 14.64 -0.44
C LYS A 30 3.37 14.42 -1.79
N ASN A 31 2.84 13.52 -2.62
CA ASN A 31 3.39 13.11 -3.92
C ASN A 31 4.77 12.43 -3.89
N LYS A 32 5.29 12.07 -2.70
CA LYS A 32 6.52 11.28 -2.54
C LYS A 32 6.20 9.87 -2.13
N LYS A 33 6.92 8.89 -2.70
CA LYS A 33 6.71 7.47 -2.43
C LYS A 33 7.21 7.11 -1.04
N ILE A 34 6.33 6.54 -0.22
CA ILE A 34 6.64 6.05 1.13
C ILE A 34 6.66 4.52 1.18
N ALA A 35 5.90 3.86 0.30
CA ALA A 35 5.87 2.41 0.23
C ALA A 35 5.47 1.91 -1.17
N GLY A 36 5.70 0.63 -1.41
CA GLY A 36 5.30 -0.04 -2.65
C GLY A 36 5.03 -1.52 -2.43
N VAL A 37 4.19 -2.07 -3.32
CA VAL A 37 3.80 -3.49 -3.30
C VAL A 37 4.10 -4.13 -4.64
N MET A 38 4.69 -5.32 -4.61
CA MET A 38 4.93 -6.15 -5.78
C MET A 38 4.28 -7.52 -5.59
N CYS A 39 3.58 -8.01 -6.62
CA CYS A 39 2.96 -9.33 -6.60
C CYS A 39 3.59 -10.21 -7.69
N LYS A 40 4.06 -11.39 -7.32
CA LYS A 40 4.52 -12.42 -8.27
C LYS A 40 3.65 -13.65 -8.13
N ILE A 41 3.10 -14.14 -9.24
CA ILE A 41 2.25 -15.33 -9.25
C ILE A 41 2.90 -16.45 -10.05
N LYS A 42 2.64 -17.70 -9.66
CA LYS A 42 2.97 -18.88 -10.47
C LYS A 42 1.68 -19.62 -10.80
N ILE A 43 1.43 -19.79 -12.10
CA ILE A 43 0.31 -20.58 -12.63
C ILE A 43 0.88 -21.83 -13.29
N LYS A 44 0.27 -23.00 -13.06
CA LYS A 44 0.60 -24.26 -13.74
C LYS A 44 -0.67 -25.05 -14.01
N GLY A 45 -0.91 -25.39 -15.28
CA GLY A 45 -2.11 -26.13 -15.71
C GLY A 45 -3.41 -25.35 -15.45
N GLY A 46 -3.41 -24.04 -15.72
CA GLY A 46 -4.57 -23.16 -15.49
C GLY A 46 -4.89 -22.87 -14.01
N LYS A 47 -4.16 -23.45 -13.06
CA LYS A 47 -4.36 -23.24 -11.61
C LYS A 47 -3.25 -22.39 -11.01
N LEU A 48 -3.62 -21.46 -10.13
CA LEU A 48 -2.69 -20.75 -9.27
C LEU A 48 -1.98 -21.75 -8.35
N LYS A 49 -0.64 -21.75 -8.37
CA LYS A 49 0.20 -22.56 -7.48
C LYS A 49 0.58 -21.78 -6.24
N PHE A 50 1.04 -20.55 -6.44
CA PHE A 50 1.33 -19.62 -5.35
C PHE A 50 1.28 -18.18 -5.83
N SER A 51 1.17 -17.28 -4.88
CA SER A 51 1.40 -15.85 -5.02
C SER A 51 2.38 -15.41 -3.95
N ILE A 52 3.32 -14.54 -4.30
CA ILE A 52 4.27 -13.90 -3.39
C ILE A 52 3.98 -12.40 -3.43
N LEU A 53 3.67 -11.83 -2.27
CA LEU A 53 3.46 -10.41 -2.10
C LEU A 53 4.68 -9.80 -1.40
N GLY A 54 5.49 -9.05 -2.15
CA GLY A 54 6.55 -8.22 -1.60
C GLY A 54 6.01 -6.85 -1.19
N ILE A 55 6.31 -6.43 0.04
CA ILE A 55 5.93 -5.12 0.57
C ILE A 55 7.21 -4.40 1.04
N GLY A 56 7.45 -3.21 0.53
CA GLY A 56 8.52 -2.33 1.00
C GLY A 56 7.95 -1.05 1.58
N VAL A 57 8.40 -0.65 2.77
CA VAL A 57 7.96 0.57 3.47
C VAL A 57 9.17 1.33 4.01
N ASN A 58 9.25 2.62 3.71
CA ASN A 58 10.28 3.50 4.23
C ASN A 58 9.89 3.96 5.64
N LEU A 59 10.41 3.29 6.68
CA LEU A 59 10.08 3.60 8.08
C LEU A 59 10.94 4.75 8.62
N ASN A 60 12.19 4.46 8.98
CA ASN A 60 13.07 5.37 9.72
C ASN A 60 14.21 5.94 8.86
N ILE A 61 13.99 6.11 7.55
CA ILE A 61 15.02 6.67 6.66
C ILE A 61 15.11 8.18 6.88
N GLU A 62 16.26 8.68 7.30
CA GLU A 62 16.46 10.11 7.57
C GLU A 62 16.88 10.90 6.33
N HIS A 63 17.60 10.25 5.42
CA HIS A 63 18.11 10.88 4.20
C HIS A 63 17.99 9.93 3.01
N PHE A 64 17.55 10.48 1.88
CA PHE A 64 17.57 9.79 0.59
C PHE A 64 18.72 10.31 -0.26
N PRO A 65 19.31 9.48 -1.14
CA PRO A 65 20.22 9.95 -2.19
C PRO A 65 19.59 11.07 -3.01
N PHE A 66 20.41 12.00 -3.50
CA PHE A 66 19.95 13.19 -4.24
C PHE A 66 18.93 12.87 -5.34
N SER A 67 19.16 11.80 -6.11
CA SER A 67 18.27 11.35 -7.19
C SER A 67 16.85 10.93 -6.74
N LEU A 68 16.63 10.70 -5.45
CA LEU A 68 15.36 10.22 -4.89
C LEU A 68 14.69 11.22 -3.94
N GLN A 69 15.36 12.31 -3.54
CA GLN A 69 14.84 13.24 -2.52
C GLN A 69 13.49 13.89 -2.89
N ASP A 70 13.27 14.13 -4.18
CA ASP A 70 12.01 14.70 -4.67
C ASP A 70 10.90 13.66 -4.85
N ASN A 71 11.26 12.38 -4.92
CA ASN A 71 10.34 11.30 -5.30
C ASN A 71 10.06 10.30 -4.18
N ALA A 72 10.83 10.31 -3.09
CA ALA A 72 10.71 9.39 -1.97
C ALA A 72 10.65 10.12 -0.63
N THR A 73 9.92 9.53 0.32
CA THR A 73 9.84 9.98 1.71
C THR A 73 9.82 8.76 2.64
N SER A 74 9.83 9.00 3.95
CA SER A 74 9.75 7.97 4.99
C SER A 74 8.79 8.41 6.09
N LEU A 75 8.34 7.46 6.93
CA LEU A 75 7.50 7.82 8.08
C LEU A 75 8.23 8.80 8.98
N PHE A 76 9.52 8.59 9.25
CA PHE A 76 10.31 9.51 10.05
C PHE A 76 10.37 10.93 9.46
N LEU A 77 10.52 11.08 8.13
CA LEU A 77 10.53 12.40 7.50
C LEU A 77 9.18 13.11 7.58
N GLU A 78 8.08 12.35 7.54
CA GLU A 78 6.72 12.90 7.59
C GLU A 78 6.20 13.15 9.02
N THR A 79 6.66 12.39 10.01
CA THR A 79 6.13 12.43 11.39
C THR A 79 7.14 12.91 12.43
N ARG A 80 8.44 12.86 12.11
CA ARG A 80 9.56 13.08 13.05
C ARG A 80 9.58 12.12 14.23
N GLN A 81 8.97 10.95 14.08
CA GLN A 81 8.91 9.91 15.10
C GLN A 81 9.53 8.62 14.57
N LEU A 82 10.43 8.03 15.35
CA LEU A 82 10.94 6.69 15.08
C LEU A 82 9.86 5.67 15.40
N ILE A 83 9.75 4.66 14.55
CA ILE A 83 8.82 3.55 14.75
C ILE A 83 9.56 2.22 14.82
N SER A 84 9.13 1.35 15.73
CA SER A 84 9.62 -0.04 15.75
C SER A 84 9.13 -0.79 14.52
N PRO A 85 10.02 -1.41 13.72
CA PRO A 85 9.60 -2.24 12.59
C PRO A 85 8.66 -3.38 12.97
N SER A 86 8.81 -3.98 14.16
CA SER A 86 7.91 -5.04 14.62
C SER A 86 6.51 -4.52 14.90
N TYR A 87 6.39 -3.39 15.59
CA TYR A 87 5.09 -2.76 15.86
C TYR A 87 4.36 -2.37 14.58
N PHE A 88 5.08 -1.83 13.60
CA PHE A 88 4.51 -1.54 12.29
C PHE A 88 4.06 -2.82 11.56
N LEU A 89 4.89 -3.88 11.62
CA LEU A 89 4.59 -5.16 11.00
C LEU A 89 3.34 -5.81 11.60
N ASP A 90 3.18 -5.81 12.92
CA ASP A 90 2.03 -6.41 13.60
C ASP A 90 0.72 -5.78 13.09
N ILE A 91 0.66 -4.46 13.05
CA ILE A 91 -0.52 -3.73 12.56
C ILE A 91 -0.74 -3.95 11.05
N LEU A 92 0.35 -4.05 10.27
CA LEU A 92 0.26 -4.36 8.84
C LEU A 92 -0.33 -5.76 8.61
N LEU A 93 0.08 -6.75 9.39
CA LEU A 93 -0.41 -8.12 9.32
C LEU A 93 -1.89 -8.20 9.71
N ASP A 94 -2.31 -7.52 10.78
CA ASP A 94 -3.73 -7.40 11.16
C ASP A 94 -4.58 -6.89 9.98
N ASN A 95 -4.14 -5.79 9.35
CA ASN A 95 -4.85 -5.18 8.23
C ASN A 95 -4.90 -6.10 7.00
N LEU A 96 -3.80 -6.82 6.72
CA LEU A 96 -3.76 -7.81 5.64
C LEU A 96 -4.71 -8.98 5.90
N GLU A 97 -4.77 -9.47 7.13
CA GLU A 97 -5.66 -10.57 7.52
C GLU A 97 -7.13 -10.17 7.39
N ILE A 98 -7.50 -8.99 7.89
CA ILE A 98 -8.86 -8.44 7.75
C ILE A 98 -9.24 -8.34 6.26
N LEU A 99 -8.37 -7.76 5.43
CA LEU A 99 -8.64 -7.64 3.99
C LEU A 99 -8.75 -9.00 3.30
N ASN A 100 -7.90 -9.96 3.67
CA ASN A 100 -7.95 -11.32 3.14
C ASN A 100 -9.25 -12.03 3.55
N PHE A 101 -9.68 -11.89 4.80
CA PHE A 101 -10.95 -12.42 5.27
C PHE A 101 -12.12 -11.81 4.49
N LEU A 102 -12.21 -10.48 4.42
CA LEU A 102 -13.26 -9.77 3.67
C LEU A 102 -13.30 -10.18 2.20
N SER A 103 -12.14 -10.34 1.55
CA SER A 103 -12.09 -10.75 0.14
C SER A 103 -12.70 -12.13 -0.13
N LYS A 104 -12.83 -12.96 0.91
CA LYS A 104 -13.40 -14.32 0.82
C LYS A 104 -14.85 -14.39 1.29
N THR A 105 -15.25 -13.53 2.23
CA THR A 105 -16.57 -13.59 2.86
C THR A 105 -17.57 -12.62 2.25
N ASP A 106 -17.13 -11.43 1.86
CA ASP A 106 -17.99 -10.42 1.23
C ASP A 106 -17.22 -9.66 0.15
N LEU A 107 -17.27 -10.22 -1.06
CA LEU A 107 -16.62 -9.64 -2.22
C LEU A 107 -17.20 -8.27 -2.57
N SER A 108 -18.48 -8.02 -2.30
CA SER A 108 -19.12 -6.75 -2.64
C SER A 108 -18.56 -5.61 -1.79
N LEU A 109 -18.51 -5.81 -0.47
CA LEU A 109 -17.92 -4.86 0.48
C LEU A 109 -16.43 -4.65 0.21
N PHE A 110 -15.70 -5.73 -0.10
CA PHE A 110 -14.29 -5.65 -0.46
C PHE A 110 -14.07 -4.79 -1.73
N LEU A 111 -14.88 -4.99 -2.76
CA LEU A 111 -14.81 -4.20 -3.99
C LEU A 111 -15.16 -2.75 -3.73
N ASP A 112 -16.19 -2.46 -2.93
CA ASP A 112 -16.56 -1.09 -2.59
C ASP A 112 -15.43 -0.34 -1.87
N LYS A 113 -14.70 -1.05 -1.00
CA LYS A 113 -13.48 -0.50 -0.36
C LYS A 113 -12.38 -0.20 -1.37
N ILE A 114 -12.18 -1.05 -2.39
CA ILE A 114 -11.20 -0.78 -3.46
C ILE A 114 -11.62 0.43 -4.30
N LYS A 115 -12.92 0.54 -4.64
CA LYS A 115 -13.45 1.61 -5.49
C LYS A 115 -13.16 3.00 -4.95
N GLN A 116 -13.07 3.18 -3.64
CA GLN A 116 -12.70 4.45 -3.00
C GLN A 116 -11.32 4.96 -3.40
N PHE A 117 -10.42 4.08 -3.86
CA PHE A 117 -9.04 4.42 -4.23
C PHE A 117 -8.79 4.42 -5.73
N LEU A 118 -9.81 4.15 -6.56
CA LEU A 118 -9.67 4.11 -8.00
C LEU A 118 -9.85 5.53 -8.58
N PRO A 119 -8.78 6.16 -9.11
CA PRO A 119 -8.84 7.56 -9.58
C PRO A 119 -9.68 7.74 -10.85
N PHE A 120 -10.08 6.63 -11.48
CA PHE A 120 -10.75 6.61 -12.77
C PHE A 120 -12.24 6.27 -12.70
N ILE A 121 -12.77 5.90 -11.53
CA ILE A 121 -14.20 5.68 -11.39
C ILE A 121 -14.91 7.01 -11.64
N LYS A 122 -15.76 7.04 -12.69
CA LYS A 122 -16.48 8.21 -13.26
C LYS A 122 -15.67 9.12 -14.20
N ASN A 123 -14.43 8.78 -14.55
CA ASN A 123 -13.63 9.50 -15.55
C ASN A 123 -13.46 8.66 -16.83
N LYS A 124 -13.47 9.29 -18.01
CA LYS A 124 -13.07 8.61 -19.27
C LYS A 124 -11.58 8.32 -19.21
N VAL A 125 -11.20 7.07 -19.47
CA VAL A 125 -9.79 6.64 -19.56
C VAL A 125 -9.56 6.01 -20.93
N GLN A 126 -8.45 6.34 -21.58
CA GLN A 126 -7.98 5.65 -22.78
C GLN A 126 -7.06 4.50 -22.36
N ILE A 127 -7.39 3.28 -22.77
CA ILE A 127 -6.52 2.12 -22.64
C ILE A 127 -5.75 2.00 -23.95
N ALA A 128 -4.44 2.21 -23.92
CA ALA A 128 -3.58 1.93 -25.06
C ALA A 128 -3.30 0.43 -25.11
N THR A 129 -3.72 -0.22 -26.20
CA THR A 129 -3.44 -1.62 -26.54
C THR A 129 -2.27 -1.73 -27.50
#